data_AF-A0A9W5KSK2-F1
#
_entry.id   AF-A0A9W5KSK2-F1
#
_cell.length_a   1.000
_cell.length_b   1.000
_cell.length_c   1.000
_cell.angle_alpha   90.00
_cell.angle_beta   90.00
_cell.angle_gamma   90.00
#
_symmetry.space_group_name_H-M   'P 1'
#
loop_
_entity.id
_entity.type
_entity.pdbx_description
1 polymer ?
#
loop_
_entity_poly.entity_id
_entity_poly.type
_entity_poly.pdbx_seq_one_letter_code
_entity_poly.pdbx_strand_id
1 'polypeptide(L)' 'MCEHKYQVLDSETTSFYSDDNRYGIDVSATFYCEKCLDIQHREKRIDTGTIEVKDSE' A
#
# COMPACT_ATOMS: atom_id res chain seq x y z
N MET A 1 -14.47 23.23 -1.53
CA MET A 1 -13.59 22.04 -1.52
C MET A 1 -13.94 21.24 -2.77
N CYS A 2 -13.03 21.11 -3.74
CA CYS A 2 -13.33 20.37 -4.97
C CYS A 2 -13.32 18.88 -4.66
N GLU A 3 -14.47 18.22 -4.78
CA GLU A 3 -14.56 16.78 -4.67
C GLU A 3 -14.04 16.18 -5.98
N HIS A 4 -12.90 15.50 -5.90
CA HIS A 4 -12.32 14.76 -7.00
C HIS A 4 -12.81 13.32 -6.89
N LYS A 5 -13.50 12.85 -7.93
CA LYS A 5 -13.89 11.45 -8.06
C LYS A 5 -12.72 10.67 -8.63
N TYR A 6 -12.22 9.73 -7.82
CA TYR A 6 -11.14 8.83 -8.18
C TYR A 6 -11.69 7.43 -8.45
N GLN A 7 -11.29 6.83 -9.56
CA GLN A 7 -11.57 5.44 -9.90
C GLN A 7 -10.27 4.65 -9.78
N VAL A 8 -10.29 3.54 -9.02
CA VAL A 8 -9.16 2.60 -9.00
C VAL A 8 -9.18 1.81 -10.30
N LEU A 9 -8.07 1.83 -11.02
CA LEU A 9 -7.88 1.04 -12.24
C LEU A 9 -7.17 -0.27 -11.94
N ASP A 10 -6.13 -0.21 -11.11
CA ASP A 10 -5.31 -1.35 -10.73
C ASP A 10 -4.73 -1.14 -9.33
N SER A 11 -4.50 -2.25 -8.61
CA SER A 11 -3.84 -2.22 -7.31
C SER A 11 -3.10 -3.52 -7.06
N GLU A 12 -1.86 -3.40 -6.60
CA GLU A 12 -1.04 -4.51 -6.18
C GLU A 12 -0.66 -4.36 -4.71
N THR A 13 -0.58 -5.48 -4.01
CA THR A 13 -0.13 -5.53 -2.62
C THR A 13 0.85 -6.68 -2.47
N THR A 14 2.07 -6.35 -2.09
CA THR A 14 3.17 -7.29 -1.93
C THR A 14 3.61 -7.29 -0.48
N SER A 15 3.43 -8.41 0.20
CA SER A 15 3.96 -8.62 1.55
C SER A 15 5.33 -9.30 1.47
N PHE A 16 6.29 -8.83 2.25
CA PHE A 16 7.60 -9.46 2.38
C PHE A 16 7.98 -9.60 3.86
N TYR A 17 8.64 -10.72 4.13
CA TYR A 17 9.29 -10.98 5.41
C TYR A 17 10.80 -10.84 5.20
N SER A 18 11.44 -10.05 6.05
CA SER A 18 12.89 -9.96 6.12
C SER A 18 13.42 -10.95 7.16
N ASP A 19 14.62 -11.48 6.93
CA ASP A 19 15.35 -12.34 7.87
C ASP A 19 15.51 -11.72 9.28
N ASP A 20 15.45 -10.39 9.40
CA ASP A 20 15.44 -9.64 10.67
C ASP A 20 14.06 -9.66 11.39
N ASN A 21 13.19 -10.63 11.05
CA ASN A 21 11.84 -10.77 11.59
C ASN A 21 10.98 -9.50 11.45
N ARG A 22 11.25 -8.74 10.37
CA ARG A 22 10.51 -7.53 10.00
C ARG A 22 9.48 -7.87 8.94
N TYR A 23 8.26 -7.42 9.17
CA TYR A 23 7.16 -7.59 8.23
C TYR A 23 6.87 -6.27 7.51
N GLY A 24 7.01 -6.28 6.19
CA GLY A 24 6.71 -5.13 5.36
C GLY A 24 5.62 -5.43 4.33
N ILE A 25 4.85 -4.40 3.99
CA ILE A 25 3.85 -4.44 2.93
C ILE A 25 4.13 -3.27 1.99
N ASP A 26 4.34 -3.57 0.72
CA ASP A 26 4.31 -2.58 -0.35
C ASP A 26 2.94 -2.60 -1.00
N VAL A 27 2.31 -1.43 -1.08
CA VAL A 27 1.01 -1.24 -1.74
C VAL A 27 1.22 -0.27 -2.89
N SER A 28 0.87 -0.68 -4.09
CA SER A 28 0.82 0.20 -5.26
C SER A 28 -0.60 0.25 -5.81
N ALA A 29 -1.00 1.41 -6.32
CA ALA A 29 -2.31 1.57 -6.92
C ALA A 29 -2.29 2.65 -8.00
N THR A 30 -3.03 2.37 -9.07
CA THR A 30 -3.27 3.28 -10.17
C THR A 30 -4.69 3.82 -10.10
N PHE A 31 -4.82 5.14 -10.11
CA PHE A 31 -6.08 5.84 -9.99
C PHE A 31 -6.30 6.73 -11.21
N TYR A 32 -7.52 6.75 -11.74
CA TYR A 32 -7.97 7.75 -12.69
C TYR A 32 -8.78 8.83 -11.97
N CYS A 33 -8.45 10.10 -12.20
CA CYS A 33 -9.24 11.22 -11.70
C CYS A 33 -10.13 11.77 -12.83
N GLU A 34 -11.44 11.61 -12.70
CA GLU A 34 -12.40 12.05 -13.72
C GLU A 34 -12.37 13.57 -13.96
N LYS A 35 -12.05 14.35 -12.92
CA LYS A 35 -11.98 15.81 -13.02
C LYS A 35 -10.66 16.32 -13.60
N CYS A 36 -9.56 15.62 -13.34
CA CYS A 36 -8.25 15.99 -13.86
C CYS A 36 -8.01 15.39 -15.26
N LEU A 37 -8.82 14.42 -15.68
CA LEU A 37 -8.61 13.62 -16.89
C LEU A 37 -7.20 13.01 -16.91
N ASP A 38 -6.76 12.53 -15.74
CA ASP A 38 -5.38 12.16 -15.47
C ASP A 38 -5.29 10.81 -14.75
N ILE A 39 -4.22 10.06 -15.02
CA ILE A 39 -3.92 8.78 -14.41
C ILE A 39 -2.73 8.95 -13.48
N GLN A 40 -2.91 8.60 -12.21
CA GLN A 40 -1.87 8.68 -11.20
C GLN A 40 -1.53 7.29 -10.67
N HIS A 41 -0.24 6.98 -10.66
CA HIS A 41 0.30 5.81 -9.98
C HIS A 41 0.88 6.22 -8.63
N ARG A 42 0.54 5.50 -7.57
CA ARG A 42 1.03 5.78 -6.22
C ARG A 42 1.46 4.49 -5.54
N GLU A 43 2.66 4.54 -5.00
CA GLU A 43 3.22 3.46 -4.18
C GLU A 43 3.37 3.94 -2.73
N LYS A 44 3.14 3.03 -1.80
CA LYS A 44 3.35 3.27 -0.37
C LYS A 44 3.85 2.01 0.29
N ARG A 45 5.00 2.13 0.94
CA ARG A 45 5.55 1.11 1.83
C ARG A 45 5.02 1.29 3.24
N ILE A 46 4.52 0.21 3.82
CA ILE A 46 4.07 0.09 5.20
C ILE A 46 5.05 -0.84 5.89
N ASP A 47 5.90 -0.27 6.75
CA ASP A 47 6.78 -1.05 7.62
C ASP A 47 6.01 -1.40 8.90
N THR A 48 5.78 -2.68 9.13
CA THR A 48 5.02 -3.18 10.27
C THR A 48 5.95 -3.64 11.38
N GLY A 49 7.14 -3.03 11.53
CA GLY A 49 8.06 -3.30 12.64
C GLY A 49 8.44 -4.78 12.82
N THR A 50 9.00 -5.09 14.00
CA THR A 50 9.30 -6.46 14.41
C THR A 50 8.04 -7.12 14.95
N ILE A 51 7.68 -8.27 14.40
CA ILE A 51 6.63 -9.12 14.97
C ILE A 51 7.23 -9.77 16.21
N GLU A 52 6.98 -9.21 17.39
CA GLU A 52 7.27 -9.91 18.64
C GLU A 52 6.31 -11.10 18.75
N VAL A 53 6.72 -12.25 18.20
CA VAL A 53 6.06 -13.53 18.45
C VAL A 53 6.28 -13.82 19.93
N LYS A 54 5.29 -13.51 20.77
CA LYS A 54 5.26 -14.03 22.13
C LYS A 54 4.91 -15.52 22.02
N ASP A 55 5.95 -16.37 22.09
CA ASP A 55 5.80 -17.77 22.47
C ASP A 55 4.99 -17.81 23.78
N SER A 56 3.75 -18.27 23.69
CA SER A 56 2.99 -18.64 24.88
C SER A 56 3.33 -20.10 25.16
N GLU A 57 4.13 -20.29 26.21
CA GLU A 57 4.44 -21.58 26.84
C GLU A 57 3.18 -22.35 27.24
#